data_AF-A0A6A5FPZ3-F1
#
_entry.id   AF-A0A6A5FPZ3-F1
#
_cell.length_a   1.000
_cell.length_b   1.000
_cell.length_c   1.000
_cell.angle_alpha   90.00
_cell.angle_beta   90.00
_cell.angle_gamma   90.00
#
_symmetry.space_group_name_H-M   'P 1'
#
loop_
_entity.id
_entity.type
_entity.pdbx_description
1 polymer ?
#
loop_
_entity_poly.entity_id
_entity_poly.type
_entity_poly.pdbx_seq_one_letter_code
_entity_poly.pdbx_strand_id
1 'polypeptide(L)'
;MMQRNVLIADVVDGRPQTSRAVTVNFSDFEASVPAITAKVVEALGQEETVVLIDNHGNQIVDCEGTRGSAFWKQHARKVSAVPEAQFELLRNNKRRRESRNEDTHDELRENLEVVSSTLKNLTKFIQDNPVTPPLSRRQIDIIKNAFTCIICTDLMKDPVFAECCRSLLGCRGCVDQWKQNQGYCPKCRGPAFDVHGHSVVGLDEALAALQLLLT
;
A
#
# COMPACT_ATOMS: atom_id res chain seq x y z
N MET A 1 -15.32 -6.99 18.44
CA MET A 1 -15.11 -8.45 18.54
C MET A 1 -15.66 -9.09 17.26
N MET A 2 -14.97 -10.09 16.72
CA MET A 2 -15.27 -10.71 15.43
C MET A 2 -15.50 -12.19 15.61
N GLN A 3 -16.23 -12.80 14.68
CA GLN A 3 -16.58 -14.21 14.71
C GLN A 3 -16.15 -14.92 13.45
N ARG A 4 -15.61 -16.12 13.61
CA ARG A 4 -15.24 -16.99 12.51
C ARG A 4 -15.67 -18.42 12.80
N ASN A 5 -16.42 -19.01 11.86
CA ASN A 5 -16.67 -20.44 11.86
C ASN A 5 -15.47 -21.17 11.25
N VAL A 6 -14.90 -22.09 12.01
CA VAL A 6 -13.86 -23.03 11.58
C VAL A 6 -14.49 -24.41 11.52
N LEU A 7 -14.40 -25.05 10.36
CA LEU A 7 -14.91 -26.40 10.15
C LEU A 7 -13.96 -27.40 10.80
N ILE A 8 -14.48 -28.41 11.50
CA ILE A 8 -13.67 -29.50 12.03
C ILE A 8 -13.79 -30.65 11.04
N ALA A 9 -12.65 -31.12 10.53
CA ALA A 9 -12.64 -32.13 9.49
C ALA A 9 -11.65 -33.25 9.78
N ASP A 10 -12.09 -34.48 9.48
CA ASP A 10 -11.24 -35.65 9.43
C ASP A 10 -10.85 -35.96 7.98
N VAL A 11 -9.70 -36.58 7.76
CA VAL A 11 -9.24 -37.00 6.43
C VAL A 11 -9.70 -38.41 6.17
N VAL A 12 -10.71 -38.55 5.31
CA VAL A 12 -11.26 -39.83 4.85
C VAL A 12 -10.96 -39.96 3.35
N ASP A 13 -10.38 -41.09 2.93
CA ASP A 13 -10.01 -41.35 1.53
C ASP A 13 -9.16 -40.23 0.88
N GLY A 14 -8.31 -39.58 1.67
CA GLY A 14 -7.45 -38.49 1.24
C GLY A 14 -8.19 -37.18 0.93
N ARG A 15 -9.40 -37.00 1.48
CA ARG A 15 -10.17 -35.74 1.40
C ARG A 15 -10.60 -35.30 2.80
N PRO A 16 -10.58 -33.99 3.11
CA PRO A 16 -11.15 -33.49 4.35
C PRO A 16 -12.67 -33.62 4.31
N GLN A 17 -13.25 -34.32 5.27
CA GLN A 17 -14.68 -34.44 5.47
C GLN A 17 -15.07 -33.72 6.76
N THR A 18 -15.90 -32.69 6.62
CA THR A 18 -16.34 -31.89 7.76
C THR A 18 -17.37 -32.65 8.60
N SER A 19 -17.13 -32.72 9.91
CA SER A 19 -18.05 -33.31 10.88
C SER A 19 -18.89 -32.24 11.60
N ARG A 20 -18.26 -31.16 12.04
CA ARG A 20 -18.89 -30.06 12.78
C ARG A 20 -18.19 -28.72 12.51
N ALA A 21 -18.68 -27.64 13.12
CA ALA A 21 -18.02 -26.34 13.08
C ALA A 21 -17.91 -25.76 14.50
N VAL A 22 -16.85 -24.99 14.72
CA VAL A 22 -16.61 -24.23 15.95
C VAL A 22 -16.61 -22.75 15.61
N THR A 23 -17.29 -21.94 16.42
CA THR A 23 -17.27 -20.47 16.27
C THR A 23 -16.21 -19.89 17.19
N VAL A 24 -15.19 -19.28 16.59
CA VAL A 24 -14.09 -18.60 17.28
C VAL A 24 -14.39 -17.11 17.38
N ASN A 25 -14.33 -16.57 18.60
CA ASN A 25 -14.39 -15.13 18.86
C ASN A 25 -12.97 -14.57 18.97
N PHE A 26 -12.66 -13.50 18.24
CA PHE A 26 -11.34 -12.88 18.22
C PHE A 26 -11.40 -11.37 18.02
N SER A 27 -10.37 -10.68 18.49
CA SER A 27 -10.08 -9.28 18.21
C SER A 27 -9.18 -9.15 16.97
N ASP A 28 -8.99 -7.93 16.47
CA ASP A 28 -8.08 -7.70 15.33
C ASP A 28 -6.62 -8.09 15.66
N PHE A 29 -6.20 -7.92 16.92
CA PHE A 29 -4.87 -8.30 17.39
C PHE A 29 -4.66 -9.82 17.46
N GLU A 30 -5.74 -10.58 17.70
CA GLU A 30 -5.72 -12.05 17.72
C GLU A 30 -5.98 -12.66 16.33
N ALA A 31 -6.12 -11.83 15.29
CA ALA A 31 -6.42 -12.30 13.94
C ALA A 31 -5.14 -12.84 13.27
N SER A 32 -4.62 -13.97 13.74
CA SER A 32 -3.43 -14.65 13.23
C SER A 32 -3.65 -16.16 13.22
N VAL A 33 -2.89 -16.89 12.40
CA VAL A 33 -3.03 -18.36 12.33
C VAL A 33 -2.81 -18.99 13.72
N PRO A 34 -1.74 -18.67 14.48
CA PRO A 34 -1.51 -19.31 15.79
C PRO A 34 -2.63 -19.04 16.79
N ALA A 35 -3.15 -17.80 16.85
CA ALA A 35 -4.19 -17.42 17.80
C ALA A 35 -5.54 -18.07 17.46
N ILE A 36 -5.90 -18.13 16.17
CA ILE A 36 -7.12 -18.82 15.74
C ILE A 36 -6.99 -20.33 16.00
N THR A 37 -5.85 -20.94 15.68
CA THR A 37 -5.58 -22.35 15.99
C THR A 37 -5.73 -22.64 17.48
N ALA A 38 -5.11 -21.83 18.34
CA ALA A 38 -5.20 -22.00 19.80
C ALA A 38 -6.65 -21.97 20.31
N LYS A 39 -7.47 -21.02 19.82
CA LYS A 39 -8.89 -20.94 20.18
C LYS A 39 -9.71 -22.12 19.66
N VAL A 40 -9.35 -22.67 18.50
CA VAL A 40 -9.98 -23.90 17.99
C VAL A 40 -9.65 -25.07 18.92
N VAL A 41 -8.38 -25.27 19.28
CA VAL A 41 -7.95 -26.33 20.20
C VAL A 41 -8.64 -26.20 21.56
N GLU A 42 -8.67 -24.99 22.12
CA GLU A 42 -9.37 -24.67 23.37
C GLU A 42 -10.86 -25.07 23.29
N ALA A 43 -11.54 -24.70 22.20
CA ALA A 43 -12.95 -25.03 21.99
C ALA A 43 -13.21 -26.51 21.70
N LEU A 44 -12.23 -27.25 21.20
CA LEU A 44 -12.33 -28.70 21.01
C LEU A 44 -12.18 -29.46 22.34
N GLY A 45 -11.51 -28.87 23.34
CA GLY A 45 -11.25 -29.52 24.63
C GLY A 45 -10.35 -30.75 24.50
N GLN A 46 -9.52 -30.81 23.45
CA GLN A 46 -8.62 -31.92 23.13
C GLN A 46 -7.16 -31.48 23.27
N GLU A 47 -6.28 -32.42 23.66
CA GLU A 47 -4.82 -32.20 23.69
C GLU A 47 -4.17 -32.31 22.30
N GLU A 48 -4.93 -32.70 21.27
CA GLU A 48 -4.42 -32.91 19.92
C GLU A 48 -4.12 -31.58 19.20
N THR A 49 -3.01 -31.56 18.46
CA THR A 49 -2.63 -30.44 17.59
C THR A 49 -3.41 -30.48 16.29
N VAL A 50 -3.89 -29.32 15.86
CA VAL A 50 -4.64 -29.16 14.60
C VAL A 50 -3.92 -28.22 13.65
N VAL A 51 -4.07 -28.49 12.36
CA VAL A 51 -3.59 -27.66 11.25
C VAL A 51 -4.79 -27.01 10.57
N LEU A 52 -4.73 -25.70 10.38
CA LEU A 52 -5.74 -24.97 9.61
C LEU A 52 -5.45 -25.10 8.12
N ILE A 53 -6.46 -25.50 7.36
CA ILE A 53 -6.39 -25.66 5.90
C ILE A 53 -7.44 -24.81 5.18
N ASP A 54 -7.15 -24.46 3.93
CA ASP A 54 -8.08 -23.79 3.02
C ASP A 54 -9.09 -24.79 2.39
N ASN A 55 -9.93 -24.27 1.49
CA ASN A 55 -10.91 -25.08 0.74
C ASN A 55 -10.29 -26.06 -0.27
N HIS A 56 -8.98 -25.97 -0.52
CA HIS A 56 -8.23 -26.84 -1.41
C HIS A 56 -7.36 -27.86 -0.65
N GLY A 57 -7.38 -27.85 0.68
CA GLY A 57 -6.58 -28.74 1.53
C GLY A 57 -5.14 -28.28 1.72
N ASN A 58 -4.80 -27.03 1.41
CA ASN A 58 -3.48 -26.48 1.70
C ASN A 58 -3.46 -25.90 3.11
N GLN A 59 -2.33 -26.04 3.80
CA GLN A 59 -2.10 -25.38 5.07
C GLN A 59 -2.17 -23.86 4.91
N ILE A 60 -2.89 -23.20 5.81
CA ILE A 60 -2.87 -21.76 5.98
C ILE A 60 -1.67 -21.42 6.86
N VAL A 61 -0.66 -20.76 6.28
CA VAL A 61 0.58 -20.42 6.96
C VAL A 61 0.48 -19.03 7.59
N ASP A 62 1.08 -18.83 8.76
CA ASP A 62 1.17 -17.49 9.37
C ASP A 62 2.12 -16.60 8.56
N CYS A 63 1.59 -15.50 8.03
CA CYS A 63 2.35 -14.48 7.33
C CYS A 63 1.58 -13.15 7.38
N GLU A 64 2.17 -12.07 6.86
CA GLU A 64 1.52 -10.75 6.83
C GLU A 64 0.12 -10.80 6.16
N GLY A 65 -0.03 -11.59 5.09
CA GLY A 65 -1.30 -11.74 4.37
C GLY A 65 -2.37 -12.57 5.09
N THR A 66 -2.02 -13.34 6.13
CA THR A 66 -2.96 -14.11 6.96
C THR A 66 -3.15 -13.49 8.35
N ARG A 67 -2.57 -12.31 8.58
CA ARG A 67 -2.76 -11.49 9.78
C ARG A 67 -3.81 -10.41 9.55
N GLY A 68 -4.47 -10.01 10.64
CA GLY A 68 -5.50 -8.97 10.64
C GLY A 68 -6.87 -9.47 10.20
N SER A 69 -7.91 -8.76 10.59
CA SER A 69 -9.28 -9.23 10.42
C SER A 69 -9.77 -9.34 8.98
N ALA A 70 -9.15 -8.65 8.03
CA ALA A 70 -9.53 -8.68 6.62
C ALA A 70 -9.49 -10.10 6.05
N PHE A 71 -8.46 -10.89 6.41
CA PHE A 71 -8.35 -12.29 5.98
C PHE A 71 -9.45 -13.16 6.61
N TRP A 72 -9.65 -13.03 7.92
CA TRP A 72 -10.49 -13.92 8.72
C TRP A 72 -12.00 -13.64 8.61
N LYS A 73 -12.40 -12.40 8.32
CA LYS A 73 -13.82 -12.03 8.14
C LYS A 73 -14.42 -12.47 6.81
N GLN A 74 -13.62 -12.87 5.83
CA GLN A 74 -14.13 -13.21 4.50
C GLN A 74 -14.94 -14.52 4.53
N HIS A 75 -16.27 -14.43 4.58
CA HIS A 75 -17.17 -15.59 4.68
C HIS A 75 -17.06 -16.59 3.52
N ALA A 76 -16.68 -16.14 2.33
CA ALA A 76 -16.48 -17.01 1.16
C ALA A 76 -15.26 -17.95 1.32
N ARG A 77 -14.28 -17.57 2.15
CA ARG A 77 -13.12 -18.41 2.43
C ARG A 77 -13.58 -19.51 3.37
N LYS A 78 -13.40 -20.78 3.02
CA LYS A 78 -13.62 -21.89 3.98
C LYS A 78 -12.31 -22.17 4.70
N VAL A 79 -12.38 -22.35 6.01
CA VAL A 79 -11.24 -22.70 6.86
C VAL A 79 -11.64 -23.95 7.62
N SER A 80 -10.83 -24.99 7.53
CA SER A 80 -11.04 -26.23 8.28
C SER A 80 -9.84 -26.48 9.19
N ALA A 81 -10.08 -27.03 10.37
CA ALA A 81 -9.08 -27.59 11.26
C ALA A 81 -9.06 -29.10 11.08
N VAL A 82 -7.88 -29.66 10.86
CA VAL A 82 -7.64 -31.09 10.67
C VAL A 82 -6.56 -31.52 11.68
N PRO A 83 -6.68 -32.69 12.32
CA PRO A 83 -5.62 -33.21 13.19
C PRO A 83 -4.28 -33.29 12.44
N GLU A 84 -3.19 -32.88 13.07
CA GLU A 84 -1.87 -32.79 12.42
C GLU A 84 -1.40 -34.13 11.83
N ALA A 85 -1.65 -35.23 12.54
CA ALA A 85 -1.35 -36.58 12.06
C ALA A 85 -2.09 -36.93 10.76
N GLN A 86 -3.33 -36.46 10.60
CA GLN A 86 -4.12 -36.69 9.40
C GLN A 86 -3.74 -35.72 8.26
N PHE A 87 -3.29 -34.51 8.59
CA PHE A 87 -2.79 -33.55 7.59
C PHE A 87 -1.56 -34.08 6.85
N GLU A 88 -0.64 -34.76 7.54
CA GLU A 88 0.53 -35.37 6.87
C GLU A 88 0.13 -36.47 5.87
N LEU A 89 -0.93 -37.24 6.16
CA LEU A 89 -1.50 -38.20 5.20
C LEU A 89 -2.07 -37.49 3.95
N LEU A 90 -2.77 -36.39 4.15
CA LEU A 90 -3.32 -35.56 3.08
C LEU A 90 -2.20 -35.01 2.18
N ARG A 91 -1.14 -34.47 2.79
CA ARG A 91 0.03 -33.93 2.10
C ARG A 91 0.76 -34.98 1.26
N ASN A 92 0.93 -36.18 1.80
CA ASN A 92 1.58 -37.29 1.09
C ASN A 92 0.75 -37.80 -0.10
N ASN A 93 -0.58 -37.88 0.05
CA ASN A 93 -1.47 -38.24 -1.05
C ASN A 93 -1.46 -37.21 -2.18
N LYS A 94 -1.37 -35.91 -1.84
CA LYS A 94 -1.24 -34.84 -2.85
C LYS A 94 0.08 -34.96 -3.61
N ARG A 95 1.21 -35.14 -2.90
CA ARG A 95 2.53 -35.35 -3.52
C ARG A 95 2.58 -36.55 -4.45
N ARG A 96 1.96 -37.67 -4.09
CA ARG A 96 1.86 -38.86 -4.97
C ARG A 96 1.04 -38.62 -6.25
N ARG A 97 0.06 -37.70 -6.21
CA ARG A 97 -0.70 -37.31 -7.40
C ARG A 97 0.10 -36.35 -8.27
N GLU A 98 0.85 -35.44 -7.66
CA GLU A 98 1.71 -34.46 -8.35
C GLU A 98 2.93 -35.13 -8.99
N SER A 99 3.51 -36.17 -8.37
CA SER A 99 4.64 -36.92 -8.94
C SER A 99 4.28 -37.71 -10.21
N ARG A 100 2.99 -37.83 -10.56
CA ARG A 100 2.58 -38.39 -11.87
C ARG A 100 2.65 -37.35 -13.01
N ASN A 101 2.92 -36.09 -12.70
CA ASN A 101 3.07 -34.96 -13.62
C ASN A 101 4.49 -34.37 -13.58
N GLU A 102 5.53 -35.20 -13.41
CA GLU A 102 6.93 -34.75 -13.32
C GLU A 102 7.36 -33.87 -14.51
N ASP A 103 6.94 -34.21 -15.74
CA ASP A 103 7.27 -33.45 -16.95
C ASP A 103 6.77 -31.98 -16.92
N THR A 104 5.68 -31.69 -16.19
CA THR A 104 5.15 -30.32 -16.07
C THR A 104 5.86 -29.51 -14.99
N HIS A 105 6.49 -30.16 -14.02
CA HIS A 105 7.12 -29.50 -12.88
C HIS A 105 8.50 -28.93 -13.22
N ASP A 106 9.27 -29.59 -14.08
CA ASP A 106 10.57 -29.09 -14.52
C ASP A 106 10.42 -27.85 -15.41
N GLU A 107 9.45 -27.85 -16.33
CA GLU A 107 9.14 -26.68 -17.16
C GLU A 107 8.63 -25.50 -16.31
N LEU A 108 7.80 -25.75 -15.31
CA LEU A 108 7.35 -24.73 -14.36
C LEU A 108 8.50 -24.18 -13.52
N ARG A 109 9.44 -25.04 -13.11
CA ARG A 109 10.59 -24.65 -12.30
C ARG A 109 11.56 -23.78 -13.10
N GLU A 110 11.87 -24.16 -14.33
CA GLU A 110 12.71 -23.38 -15.24
C GLU A 110 12.08 -22.00 -15.50
N ASN A 111 10.77 -21.97 -15.80
CA ASN A 111 10.04 -20.72 -15.96
C ASN A 111 10.07 -19.84 -14.69
N LEU A 112 9.97 -20.43 -13.51
CA LEU A 112 10.04 -19.69 -12.23
C LEU A 112 11.44 -19.12 -11.98
N GLU A 113 12.49 -19.87 -12.33
CA GLU A 113 13.88 -19.41 -12.25
C GLU A 113 14.14 -18.24 -13.19
N VAL A 114 13.63 -18.31 -14.43
CA VAL A 114 13.67 -17.20 -15.39
C VAL A 114 12.97 -15.97 -14.81
N VAL A 115 11.73 -16.09 -14.32
CA VAL A 115 10.99 -14.96 -13.72
C VAL A 115 11.73 -14.36 -12.52
N SER A 116 12.27 -15.19 -11.64
CA SER A 116 13.06 -14.76 -10.48
C SER A 116 14.30 -13.95 -10.92
N SER A 117 14.99 -14.41 -11.96
CA SER A 117 16.14 -13.70 -12.51
C SER A 117 15.75 -12.35 -13.13
N THR A 118 14.64 -12.30 -13.86
CA THR A 118 14.11 -11.06 -14.45
C THR A 118 13.74 -10.05 -13.37
N LEU A 119 13.08 -10.48 -12.28
CA LEU A 119 12.72 -9.60 -11.17
C LEU A 119 13.95 -9.03 -10.46
N LYS A 120 15.01 -9.84 -10.26
CA LYS A 120 16.28 -9.36 -9.70
C LYS A 120 16.92 -8.31 -10.59
N ASN A 121 16.94 -8.54 -11.90
CA ASN A 121 17.49 -7.60 -12.88
C ASN A 121 16.70 -6.29 -12.93
N LEU A 122 15.37 -6.35 -12.90
CA LEU A 122 14.51 -5.16 -12.83
C LEU A 122 14.70 -4.38 -11.52
N THR A 123 14.81 -5.09 -10.39
CA THR A 123 15.07 -4.47 -9.08
C THR A 123 16.41 -3.74 -9.09
N LYS A 124 17.45 -4.37 -9.62
CA LYS A 124 18.77 -3.74 -9.78
C LYS A 124 18.70 -2.55 -10.74
N PHE A 125 17.99 -2.66 -11.86
CA PHE A 125 17.78 -1.55 -12.80
C PHE A 125 17.11 -0.34 -12.13
N ILE A 126 16.13 -0.55 -11.26
CA ILE A 126 15.46 0.52 -10.49
C ILE A 126 16.41 1.13 -9.44
N GLN A 127 17.28 0.32 -8.83
CA GLN A 127 18.29 0.81 -7.87
C GLN A 127 19.38 1.63 -8.57
N ASP A 128 19.85 1.17 -9.73
CA ASP A 128 20.91 1.81 -10.51
C ASP A 128 20.39 3.03 -11.29
N ASN A 129 19.10 3.05 -11.63
CA ASN A 129 18.39 4.18 -12.21
C ASN A 129 17.21 4.54 -11.30
N PRO A 130 17.44 5.32 -10.22
CA PRO A 130 16.36 5.77 -9.37
C PRO A 130 15.41 6.63 -10.19
N VAL A 131 14.36 6.00 -10.72
CA VAL A 131 13.19 6.69 -11.23
C VAL A 131 12.58 7.32 -9.99
N THR A 132 12.91 8.59 -9.74
CA THR A 132 12.12 9.40 -8.84
C THR A 132 10.68 9.25 -9.31
N PRO A 133 9.74 8.78 -8.46
CA PRO A 133 8.36 8.68 -8.87
C PRO A 133 7.96 10.07 -9.38
N PRO A 134 7.41 10.17 -10.61
CA PRO A 134 7.03 11.46 -11.14
C PRO A 134 6.09 12.11 -10.14
N LEU A 135 6.28 13.41 -9.89
CA LEU A 135 5.38 14.17 -9.03
C LEU A 135 3.94 13.88 -9.47
N SER A 136 3.09 13.46 -8.53
CA SER A 136 1.67 13.25 -8.82
C SER A 136 1.06 14.56 -9.34
N ARG A 137 -0.01 14.48 -10.14
CA ARG A 137 -0.73 15.69 -10.62
C ARG A 137 -1.06 16.66 -9.48
N ARG A 138 -1.48 16.14 -8.33
CA ARG A 138 -1.75 16.94 -7.13
C ARG A 138 -0.51 17.68 -6.61
N GLN A 139 0.66 17.04 -6.62
CA GLN A 139 1.92 17.70 -6.21
C GLN A 139 2.32 18.78 -7.22
N ILE A 140 2.14 18.52 -8.52
CA ILE A 140 2.37 19.51 -9.59
C ILE A 140 1.44 20.71 -9.40
N ASP A 141 0.15 20.49 -9.13
CA ASP A 141 -0.83 21.56 -8.91
C ASP A 141 -0.47 22.41 -7.68
N ILE A 142 -0.01 21.79 -6.59
CA ILE A 142 0.43 22.51 -5.38
C ILE A 142 1.62 23.41 -5.71
N ILE A 143 2.62 22.89 -6.43
CA ILE A 143 3.80 23.65 -6.83
C ILE A 143 3.40 24.79 -7.78
N LYS A 144 2.57 24.50 -8.78
CA LYS A 144 2.06 25.50 -9.73
C LYS A 144 1.40 26.66 -8.99
N ASN A 145 0.43 26.36 -8.14
CA ASN A 145 -0.33 27.35 -7.38
C ASN A 145 0.56 28.17 -6.44
N ALA A 146 1.64 27.60 -5.89
CA ALA A 146 2.57 28.32 -5.03
C ALA A 146 3.39 29.38 -5.77
N PHE A 147 3.63 29.18 -7.07
CA PHE A 147 4.47 30.03 -7.91
C PHE A 147 3.70 30.77 -9.00
N THR A 148 2.37 30.76 -8.96
CA THR A 148 1.51 31.56 -9.84
C THR A 148 1.30 32.95 -9.28
N CYS A 149 1.49 33.97 -10.11
CA CYS A 149 1.21 35.35 -9.80
C CYS A 149 -0.29 35.57 -9.55
N ILE A 150 -0.64 36.17 -8.41
CA ILE A 150 -2.05 36.43 -8.07
C ILE A 150 -2.72 37.48 -8.98
N ILE A 151 -1.92 38.26 -9.72
CA ILE A 151 -2.40 39.37 -10.56
C ILE A 151 -2.57 38.92 -12.01
N CYS A 152 -1.51 38.38 -12.63
CA CYS A 152 -1.56 37.95 -14.03
C CYS A 152 -1.90 36.47 -14.23
N THR A 153 -1.98 35.68 -13.15
CA THR A 153 -2.30 34.23 -13.16
C THR A 153 -1.31 33.33 -13.90
N ASP A 154 -0.16 33.87 -14.29
CA ASP A 154 0.96 33.13 -14.90
C ASP A 154 2.05 32.78 -13.87
N LEU A 155 2.99 31.93 -14.25
CA LEU A 155 4.21 31.65 -13.47
C LEU A 155 4.96 32.97 -13.19
N MET A 156 5.37 33.17 -11.94
CA MET A 156 6.04 34.40 -11.52
C MET A 156 7.35 34.63 -12.28
N LYS A 157 7.59 35.89 -12.69
CA LYS A 157 8.87 36.39 -13.17
C LYS A 157 9.34 37.47 -12.20
N ASP A 158 10.58 37.41 -11.72
CA ASP A 158 11.08 38.26 -10.64
C ASP A 158 10.12 38.23 -9.42
N PRO A 159 9.98 37.06 -8.75
CA PRO A 159 8.98 36.86 -7.72
C PRO A 159 9.16 37.81 -6.54
N VAL A 160 8.05 38.42 -6.11
CA VAL A 160 8.00 39.32 -4.96
C VAL A 160 7.39 38.62 -3.75
N PHE A 161 8.09 38.67 -2.63
CA PHE A 161 7.59 38.23 -1.32
C PHE A 161 6.93 39.40 -0.58
N ALA A 162 5.74 39.14 -0.02
CA ALA A 162 5.02 40.11 0.81
C ALA A 162 5.09 39.72 2.29
N GLU A 163 5.60 40.63 3.13
CA GLU A 163 5.70 40.39 4.58
C GLU A 163 4.34 40.26 5.26
N CYS A 164 3.35 41.07 4.87
CA CYS A 164 2.04 41.12 5.49
C CYS A 164 1.29 39.77 5.52
N CYS A 165 1.52 38.91 4.52
CA CYS A 165 0.95 37.56 4.44
C CYS A 165 2.01 36.46 4.43
N ARG A 166 3.30 36.83 4.62
CA ARG A 166 4.47 35.97 4.59
C ARG A 166 4.45 34.98 3.42
N SER A 167 4.18 35.49 2.22
CA SER A 167 4.06 34.63 1.04
C SER A 167 4.50 35.31 -0.25
N LEU A 168 4.87 34.50 -1.24
CA LEU A 168 5.05 34.94 -2.61
C LEU A 168 3.72 35.48 -3.15
N LEU A 169 3.82 36.60 -3.85
CA LEU A 169 2.66 37.37 -4.29
C LEU A 169 2.48 37.34 -5.80
N GLY A 170 3.56 37.63 -6.54
CA GLY A 170 3.48 37.75 -7.98
C GLY A 170 4.74 38.31 -8.60
N CYS A 171 4.65 38.56 -9.91
CA CYS A 171 5.73 39.17 -10.67
C CYS A 171 5.99 40.61 -10.20
N ARG A 172 7.25 41.04 -10.18
CA ARG A 172 7.64 42.41 -9.83
C ARG A 172 6.82 43.48 -10.55
N GLY A 173 6.76 43.43 -11.87
CA GLY A 173 6.02 44.41 -12.66
C GLY A 173 4.51 44.47 -12.33
N CYS A 174 3.89 43.32 -12.08
CA CYS A 174 2.48 43.26 -11.69
C CYS A 174 2.25 43.88 -10.31
N VAL A 175 3.12 43.56 -9.35
CA VAL A 175 3.03 44.04 -7.97
C VAL A 175 3.29 45.54 -7.90
N ASP A 176 4.28 46.05 -8.62
CA ASP A 176 4.62 47.47 -8.66
C ASP A 176 3.47 48.30 -9.28
N GLN A 177 2.85 47.81 -10.35
CA GLN A 177 1.67 48.44 -10.94
C GLN A 177 0.46 48.40 -10.00
N TRP A 178 0.26 47.31 -9.26
CA TRP A 178 -0.81 47.21 -8.27
C TRP A 178 -0.63 48.25 -7.16
N LYS A 179 0.58 48.40 -6.62
CA LYS A 179 0.89 49.41 -5.58
C LYS A 179 0.54 50.83 -5.99
N GLN A 180 0.80 51.18 -7.25
CA GLN A 180 0.49 52.52 -7.78
C GLN A 180 -1.02 52.82 -7.78
N ASN A 181 -1.85 51.78 -7.91
CA ASN A 181 -3.32 51.92 -8.00
C ASN A 181 -4.04 51.62 -6.69
N GLN A 182 -3.45 50.80 -5.81
CA GLN A 182 -4.11 50.22 -4.66
C GLN A 182 -3.16 50.19 -3.44
N GLY A 183 -3.60 50.74 -2.31
CA GLY A 183 -2.82 50.80 -1.06
C GLY A 183 -2.85 49.53 -0.20
N TYR A 184 -3.26 48.38 -0.74
CA TYR A 184 -3.42 47.14 0.03
C TYR A 184 -2.95 45.91 -0.74
N CYS A 185 -2.55 44.88 0.01
CA CYS A 185 -2.06 43.63 -0.55
C CYS A 185 -3.15 42.92 -1.40
N PRO A 186 -2.86 42.50 -2.64
CA PRO A 186 -3.84 41.80 -3.47
C PRO A 186 -4.27 40.44 -2.90
N LYS A 187 -3.45 39.83 -2.01
CA LYS A 187 -3.75 38.53 -1.38
C LYS A 187 -4.53 38.64 -0.08
N CYS A 188 -4.04 39.42 0.89
CA CYS A 188 -4.63 39.49 2.23
C CYS A 188 -5.34 40.82 2.54
N ARG A 189 -5.29 41.79 1.63
CA ARG A 189 -5.82 43.16 1.81
C ARG A 189 -5.22 43.92 3.00
N GLY A 190 -4.05 43.48 3.48
CA GLY A 190 -3.31 44.16 4.54
C GLY A 190 -2.88 45.58 4.13
N PRO A 191 -3.00 46.58 5.02
CA PRO A 191 -2.72 47.99 4.72
C PRO A 191 -1.22 48.33 4.71
N ALA A 192 -0.37 47.50 5.31
CA ALA A 192 1.09 47.69 5.35
C ALA A 192 1.81 47.15 4.09
N PHE A 193 1.16 47.20 2.93
CA PHE A 193 1.67 46.62 1.69
C PHE A 193 2.79 47.45 1.04
N ASP A 194 2.84 48.74 1.36
CA ASP A 194 3.66 49.73 0.69
C ASP A 194 5.18 49.57 0.97
N VAL A 195 5.56 49.00 2.12
CA VAL A 195 6.92 49.19 2.66
C VAL A 195 7.86 47.98 2.47
N HIS A 196 7.34 46.77 2.24
CA HIS A 196 8.19 45.56 2.32
C HIS A 196 7.84 44.46 1.30
N GLY A 197 7.90 44.80 0.01
CA GLY A 197 7.91 43.81 -1.07
C GLY A 197 9.35 43.51 -1.46
N HIS A 198 9.86 42.34 -1.10
CA HIS A 198 11.26 41.97 -1.37
C HIS A 198 11.37 41.13 -2.64
N SER A 199 12.36 41.43 -3.49
CA SER A 199 12.74 40.49 -4.56
C SER A 199 13.33 39.26 -3.93
N VAL A 200 12.95 38.09 -4.43
CA VAL A 200 13.62 36.84 -4.06
C VAL A 200 14.61 36.47 -5.17
N VAL A 201 15.86 36.90 -5.01
CA VAL A 201 16.95 36.57 -5.94
C VAL A 201 17.27 35.06 -5.86
N GLY A 202 17.59 34.44 -7.00
CA GLY A 202 17.90 33.01 -7.07
C GLY A 202 16.67 32.10 -7.24
N LEU A 203 15.47 32.66 -7.08
CA LEU A 203 14.23 31.91 -7.26
C LEU A 203 13.85 31.80 -8.74
N ASP A 204 14.29 32.72 -9.59
CA ASP A 204 14.05 32.68 -11.03
C ASP A 204 14.71 31.45 -11.69
N GLU A 205 15.92 31.09 -11.29
CA GLU A 205 16.63 29.89 -11.76
C GLU A 205 15.90 28.61 -11.32
N ALA A 206 15.38 28.59 -10.10
CA ALA A 206 14.57 27.47 -9.61
C ALA A 206 13.24 27.37 -10.36
N LEU A 207 12.59 28.49 -10.66
CA LEU A 207 11.35 28.53 -11.45
C LEU A 207 11.57 28.08 -12.90
N ALA A 208 12.70 28.47 -13.51
CA ALA A 208 13.08 28.03 -14.85
C ALA A 208 13.28 26.50 -14.92
N ALA A 209 13.92 25.91 -13.90
CA ALA A 209 14.06 24.45 -13.80
C ALA A 209 12.71 23.75 -13.59
N LEU A 210 11.82 24.35 -12.78
CA LEU A 210 10.47 23.84 -12.52
C LEU A 210 9.53 24.00 -13.72
N GLN A 211 9.81 24.91 -14.65
CA GLN A 211 8.95 25.15 -15.81
C GLN A 211 8.74 23.89 -16.65
N LEU A 212 9.74 23.00 -16.72
CA LEU A 212 9.67 21.68 -17.36
C LEU A 212 8.64 20.73 -16.72
N LEU A 213 8.22 21.00 -15.49
CA LEU A 213 7.23 20.21 -14.73
C LEU A 213 5.84 20.85 -14.73
N LEU A 214 5.72 22.11 -15.17
CA LEU A 214 4.51 22.94 -15.00
C LEU A 214 3.77 23.24 -16.32
N THR A 215 4.36 22.85 -17.45
CA THR A 215 3.76 22.81 -18.81
C THR A 215 3.00 21.52 -19.04
#